data_AF-A0ABD7R7U8-F1
#
_entry.id   AF-A0ABD7R7U8-F1
#
_cell.length_a   1.000
_cell.length_b   1.000
_cell.length_c   1.000
_cell.angle_alpha   90.00
_cell.angle_beta   90.00
_cell.angle_gamma   90.00
#
_symmetry.space_group_name_H-M   'P 1'
#
loop_
_entity.id
_entity.type
_entity.pdbx_description
1 polymer ?
#
loop_
_entity_poly.entity_id
_entity_poly.type
_entity_poly.pdbx_seq_one_letter_code
_entity_poly.pdbx_strand_id
1 'polypeptide(L)'
;MEQLTIFDVMDETKNKLYEVLEKNGLNYKINKYYLYSNYEGAVQYYYIRTTDNTIIDLCLSDFPEVFAVHEGFSDKQARKIYNWNL
;
A
#
# COMPACT_ATOMS: atom_id res chain seq x y z
N MET A 1 8.39 34.45 3.96
CA MET A 1 7.39 33.49 3.45
C MET A 1 7.49 32.26 4.33
N GLU A 2 6.40 31.90 5.00
CA GLU A 2 6.37 30.77 5.94
C GLU A 2 6.69 29.45 5.24
N GLN A 3 7.50 28.64 5.89
CA GLN A 3 8.02 27.37 5.39
C GLN A 3 7.05 26.26 5.81
N LEU A 4 6.26 25.73 4.85
CA LEU A 4 5.45 24.53 5.07
C LEU A 4 6.37 23.34 5.30
N THR A 5 6.14 22.56 6.35
CA THR A 5 6.97 21.37 6.60
C THR A 5 6.54 20.26 5.64
N ILE A 6 7.50 19.46 5.16
CA ILE A 6 7.28 18.39 4.18
C ILE A 6 6.29 17.30 4.68
N PHE A 7 5.98 17.28 5.98
CA PHE A 7 4.96 16.42 6.59
C PHE A 7 3.51 16.91 6.36
N ASP A 8 3.32 18.16 5.92
CA ASP A 8 2.01 18.81 5.80
C ASP A 8 1.36 18.64 4.42
N VAL A 9 2.03 17.97 3.46
CA VAL A 9 1.38 17.48 2.24
C VAL A 9 0.85 16.08 2.54
N MET A 10 -0.44 15.98 2.84
CA MET A 10 -1.15 14.71 3.00
C MET A 10 -0.74 13.74 1.88
N ASP A 11 -0.23 12.57 2.26
CA ASP A 11 0.03 11.48 1.32
C ASP A 11 -1.32 10.93 0.82
N GLU A 12 -1.86 11.59 -0.21
CA GLU A 12 -3.16 11.24 -0.83
C GLU A 12 -3.20 9.78 -1.28
N THR A 13 -2.05 9.23 -1.70
CA THR A 13 -1.96 7.82 -2.07
C THR A 13 -2.20 6.95 -0.86
N LYS A 14 -1.49 7.20 0.25
CA LYS A 14 -1.67 6.44 1.49
C LYS A 14 -3.10 6.53 2.03
N ASN A 15 -3.75 7.68 1.93
CA ASN A 15 -5.16 7.83 2.31
C ASN A 15 -6.08 6.95 1.45
N LYS A 16 -5.92 6.98 0.12
CA LYS A 16 -6.68 6.11 -0.79
C LYS A 16 -6.43 4.62 -0.51
N LEU A 17 -5.18 4.24 -0.22
CA LEU A 17 -4.86 2.86 0.18
C LEU A 17 -5.62 2.47 1.45
N TYR A 18 -5.67 3.34 2.47
CA TYR A 18 -6.47 3.10 3.68
C TYR A 18 -7.97 2.98 3.38
N GLU A 19 -8.54 3.83 2.51
CA GLU A 19 -9.95 3.73 2.12
C GLU A 19 -10.30 2.38 1.49
N VAL A 20 -9.40 1.82 0.66
CA VAL A 20 -9.59 0.48 0.07
C VAL A 20 -9.55 -0.59 1.16
N LEU A 21 -8.61 -0.51 2.10
CA LEU A 21 -8.53 -1.45 3.22
C LEU A 21 -9.80 -1.40 4.09
N GLU A 22 -10.26 -0.20 4.45
CA GLU A 22 -11.47 0.01 5.26
C GLU A 22 -12.74 -0.52 4.58
N LYS A 23 -12.92 -0.27 3.26
CA LYS A 23 -14.04 -0.80 2.48
C LYS A 23 -14.08 -2.33 2.44
N ASN A 24 -12.92 -2.98 2.60
CA ASN A 24 -12.78 -4.43 2.66
C ASN A 24 -12.76 -4.98 4.10
N GLY A 25 -13.00 -4.15 5.12
CA GLY A 25 -13.00 -4.55 6.52
C GLY A 25 -11.61 -4.91 7.07
N LEU A 26 -10.54 -4.46 6.42
CA LEU A 26 -9.16 -4.74 6.80
C LEU A 26 -8.59 -3.59 7.64
N ASN A 27 -8.26 -3.86 8.91
CA ASN A 27 -7.74 -2.87 9.85
C ASN A 27 -6.23 -3.03 10.08
N TYR A 28 -5.44 -2.86 9.02
CA TYR A 28 -3.98 -2.91 9.12
C TYR A 28 -3.35 -1.52 9.11
N LYS A 29 -2.23 -1.38 9.83
CA LYS A 29 -1.40 -0.17 9.78
C LYS A 29 -0.35 -0.28 8.68
N ILE A 30 -0.39 0.63 7.71
CA ILE A 30 0.56 0.68 6.60
C ILE A 30 1.93 1.15 7.11
N ASN A 31 2.94 0.28 7.00
CA ASN A 31 4.35 0.61 7.23
C ASN A 31 4.96 1.22 5.96
N LYS A 32 4.86 0.50 4.83
CA LYS A 32 5.32 0.93 3.51
C LYS A 32 4.36 0.46 2.43
N TYR A 33 4.45 1.07 1.26
CA TYR A 33 3.74 0.61 0.07
C TYR A 33 4.60 0.83 -1.17
N TYR A 34 4.37 0.04 -2.21
CA TYR A 34 5.12 0.07 -3.46
C TYR A 34 4.20 -0.06 -4.66
N LEU A 35 4.26 0.90 -5.58
CA LEU A 35 3.57 0.87 -6.87
C LEU A 35 4.34 -0.06 -7.83
N TYR A 36 3.79 -1.23 -8.15
CA TYR A 36 4.46 -2.20 -9.02
C TYR A 36 3.94 -2.21 -10.46
N SER A 37 2.78 -1.61 -10.72
CA SER A 37 2.25 -1.41 -12.07
C SER A 37 1.33 -0.20 -12.14
N ASN A 38 1.41 0.56 -13.23
CA ASN A 38 0.60 1.76 -13.43
C ASN A 38 0.10 1.81 -14.88
N TYR A 39 -1.21 1.69 -15.05
CA TYR A 39 -1.89 1.78 -16.34
C TYR A 39 -2.43 3.20 -16.51
N GLU A 40 -1.53 4.11 -16.92
CA GLU A 40 -1.83 5.52 -17.23
C GLU A 40 -2.54 6.30 -16.10
N GLY A 41 -2.35 5.88 -14.84
CA GLY A 41 -3.01 6.45 -13.66
C GLY A 41 -4.46 6.00 -13.47
N ALA A 42 -5.07 5.30 -14.44
CA ALA A 42 -6.42 4.78 -14.35
C ALA A 42 -6.50 3.56 -13.42
N VAL A 43 -5.49 2.69 -13.47
CA VAL A 43 -5.35 1.54 -12.56
C VAL A 43 -3.91 1.47 -12.06
N GLN A 44 -3.74 1.56 -10.75
CA GLN A 44 -2.45 1.53 -10.08
C GLN A 44 -2.41 0.35 -9.10
N TYR A 45 -1.44 -0.54 -9.26
CA TYR A 45 -1.31 -1.74 -8.46
C TYR A 45 -0.22 -1.58 -7.40
N TYR A 46 -0.57 -1.91 -6.17
CA TYR A 46 0.29 -1.71 -5.01
C TYR A 46 0.48 -2.99 -4.22
N TYR A 47 1.71 -3.15 -3.72
CA TYR A 47 1.95 -3.97 -2.53
C TYR A 47 2.02 -3.06 -1.32
N ILE A 48 1.31 -3.43 -0.26
CA ILE A 48 1.40 -2.81 1.06
C ILE A 48 2.17 -3.75 1.98
N ARG A 49 3.17 -3.23 2.69
CA ARG A 49 3.76 -3.88 3.86
C ARG A 49 3.18 -3.22 5.10
N THR A 50 2.53 -4.01 5.94
CA THR A 50 1.97 -3.55 7.21
C THR A 50 3.02 -3.60 8.32
N THR A 51 2.71 -3.04 9.49
CA THR A 51 3.62 -3.06 10.65
C THR A 51 3.79 -4.45 11.28
N ASP A 52 2.81 -5.33 11.10
CA ASP A 52 2.83 -6.73 11.54
C ASP A 52 3.33 -7.69 10.45
N ASN A 53 3.99 -7.15 9.41
CA ASN A 53 4.60 -7.94 8.35
C ASN A 53 3.63 -8.74 7.47
N THR A 54 2.37 -8.32 7.43
CA THR A 54 1.40 -8.74 6.40
C THR A 54 1.71 -8.02 5.09
N ILE A 55 1.49 -8.70 3.97
CA ILE A 55 1.61 -8.13 2.63
C ILE A 55 0.24 -8.15 1.98
N ILE A 56 -0.20 -6.99 1.49
CA ILE A 56 -1.51 -6.86 0.84
C ILE A 56 -1.28 -6.43 -0.60
N ASP A 57 -1.86 -7.17 -1.53
CA ASP A 57 -1.88 -6.85 -2.96
C ASP A 57 -3.25 -6.26 -3.30
N LEU A 58 -3.26 -5.05 -3.86
CA LEU A 58 -4.49 -4.34 -4.18
C LEU A 58 -4.29 -3.36 -5.34
N CYS A 59 -5.39 -2.82 -5.87
CA CYS A 59 -5.36 -1.71 -6.83
C CYS A 59 -6.10 -0.47 -6.34
N LEU A 60 -5.62 0.70 -6.79
CA LEU A 60 -6.37 1.94 -6.83
C LEU A 60 -6.90 2.12 -8.26
N SER A 61 -8.22 2.25 -8.39
CA SER A 61 -8.92 2.55 -9.64
C SER A 61 -10.34 3.04 -9.34
N ASP A 62 -11.16 3.25 -10.37
CA ASP A 62 -12.60 3.48 -10.22
C ASP A 62 -13.33 2.31 -9.53
N PHE A 63 -12.75 1.09 -9.60
CA PHE A 63 -13.23 -0.13 -8.95
C PHE A 63 -12.09 -0.75 -8.13
N PRO A 64 -11.79 -0.20 -6.94
CA PRO A 64 -10.67 -0.68 -6.14
C PRO A 64 -10.95 -2.08 -5.58
N GLU A 65 -9.92 -2.92 -5.57
CA GLU A 65 -10.02 -4.32 -5.14
C GLU A 65 -8.77 -4.72 -4.35
N VAL A 66 -8.96 -5.58 -3.34
CA VAL A 66 -7.89 -6.30 -2.65
C VAL A 66 -7.81 -7.69 -3.24
N PHE A 67 -6.69 -8.02 -3.88
CA PHE A 67 -6.49 -9.31 -4.55
C PHE A 67 -6.01 -10.39 -3.60
N ALA A 68 -5.15 -10.03 -2.65
CA ALA A 68 -4.58 -10.99 -1.70
C ALA A 68 -4.12 -10.32 -0.40
N VAL A 69 -4.23 -11.09 0.69
CA VAL A 69 -3.64 -10.78 2.00
C VAL A 69 -2.76 -11.96 2.38
N HIS A 70 -1.47 -11.70 2.54
CA HIS A 70 -0.47 -12.70 2.89
C HIS A 70 0.10 -12.45 4.28
N GLU A 71 -0.32 -13.28 5.23
CA GLU A 71 0.13 -13.23 6.61
C GLU A 71 1.28 -14.23 6.86
N GLY A 72 2.01 -14.05 7.97
CA GLY A 72 2.99 -15.04 8.45
C GLY A 72 4.32 -15.07 7.69
N PHE A 73 4.57 -14.14 6.75
CA PHE A 73 5.87 -14.02 6.11
C PHE A 73 6.91 -13.41 7.05
N SER A 74 8.06 -14.09 7.20
CA SER A 74 9.26 -13.44 7.74
C SER A 74 9.73 -12.33 6.80
N ASP A 75 10.44 -11.33 7.32
CA ASP A 75 11.04 -10.26 6.51
C ASP A 75 11.90 -10.79 5.36
N LYS A 76 12.62 -11.90 5.59
CA LYS A 76 13.46 -12.52 4.58
C LYS A 76 12.65 -13.11 3.42
N GLN A 77 11.50 -13.74 3.72
CA GLN A 77 10.59 -14.28 2.70
C GLN A 77 9.91 -13.15 1.93
N ALA A 78 9.40 -12.15 2.64
CA ALA A 78 8.78 -10.96 2.06
C ALA A 78 9.69 -10.27 1.03
N ARG A 79 10.94 -9.96 1.43
CA ARG A 79 11.91 -9.29 0.54
C ARG A 79 12.29 -10.13 -0.67
N LYS A 80 12.31 -11.46 -0.54
CA LYS A 80 12.64 -12.38 -1.63
C LYS A 80 11.54 -12.44 -2.69
N ILE A 81 10.27 -12.42 -2.26
CA ILE A 81 9.12 -12.56 -3.15
C ILE A 81 8.78 -11.22 -3.82
N TYR A 82 8.81 -10.13 -3.06
CA TYR A 82 8.40 -8.79 -3.51
C TYR A 82 9.59 -7.86 -3.81
N ASN A 83 10.76 -8.47 -4.08
CA ASN A 83 11.93 -7.84 -4.70
C ASN A 83 12.53 -6.63 -3.96
N TRP A 84 12.89 -6.77 -2.68
CA TRP A 84 13.52 -5.74 -1.80
C TRP A 84 12.81 -4.37 -1.70
N ASN A 85 11.79 -4.12 -2.50
CA ASN A 85 11.06 -2.85 -2.59
C ASN A 85 10.04 -2.67 -1.46
N LEU A 86 9.94 -3.65 -0.54
CA LEU A 86 9.17 -3.62 0.71
C LEU A 86 10.13 -3.75 1.92
#